data_AF-A0A7K3RNP9-F1
#
_entry.id   AF-A0A7K3RNP9-F1
#
_cell.length_a   1.000
_cell.length_b   1.000
_cell.length_c   1.000
_cell.angle_alpha   90.00
_cell.angle_beta   90.00
_cell.angle_gamma   90.00
#
_symmetry.space_group_name_H-M   'P 1'
#
loop_
_entity.id
_entity.type
_entity.pdbx_description
1 polymer ?
#
loop_
_entity_poly.entity_id
_entity_poly.type
_entity_poly.pdbx_seq_one_letter_code
_entity_poly.pdbx_strand_id
1 'polypeptide(L)'
;LAAAGARAVPDGTTLVVGEYHAVPDVPRRVLVTGGARSGKSLEAEQRLETFPEVVYVATGGRRDGDPEWAARIGLHRERRPGAWRTEETCELTELLGADGPPLLIDCLSLWLTDAMDRVGAWEDERWHD
;
A
#
# COMPACT_ATOMS: atom_id res chain seq x y z
N LEU A 1 -1.65 -13.31 18.07
CA LEU A 1 -0.68 -12.73 19.04
C LEU A 1 0.71 -13.35 18.92
N ALA A 2 0.87 -14.68 19.01
CA ALA A 2 2.18 -15.32 18.84
C ALA A 2 2.87 -15.05 17.48
N ALA A 3 2.08 -14.97 16.39
CA ALA A 3 2.59 -14.61 15.06
C ALA A 3 3.19 -13.18 14.97
N ALA A 4 2.88 -12.30 15.93
CA ALA A 4 3.44 -10.96 16.05
C ALA A 4 4.64 -10.90 17.02
N GLY A 5 5.19 -12.06 17.41
CA GLY A 5 6.31 -12.15 18.37
C GLY A 5 5.90 -12.00 19.84
N ALA A 6 4.60 -11.92 20.16
CA ALA A 6 4.13 -11.82 21.53
C ALA A 6 4.19 -13.18 22.24
N ARG A 7 4.87 -13.24 23.39
CA ARG A 7 4.86 -14.40 24.29
C ARG A 7 4.13 -14.05 25.59
N ALA A 8 3.25 -14.95 26.03
CA ALA A 8 2.69 -14.86 27.38
C ALA A 8 3.79 -15.16 28.40
N VAL A 9 3.86 -14.38 29.46
CA VAL A 9 4.76 -14.59 30.59
C VAL A 9 3.95 -14.62 31.88
N PRO A 10 4.38 -15.38 32.91
CA PRO A 10 3.72 -15.38 34.21
C PRO A 10 3.66 -13.98 34.84
N ASP A 11 2.62 -13.73 35.61
CA ASP A 11 2.48 -12.48 36.36
C ASP A 11 3.68 -12.27 37.30
N GLY A 12 4.20 -11.05 37.32
CA GLY A 12 5.41 -10.69 38.07
C GLY A 12 6.73 -10.92 37.33
N THR A 13 6.70 -11.41 36.08
CA THR A 13 7.91 -11.53 35.25
C THR A 13 8.46 -10.14 34.91
N THR A 14 9.71 -9.87 35.28
CA THR A 14 10.45 -8.69 34.82
C THR A 14 11.10 -8.98 33.47
N LEU A 15 10.87 -8.12 32.48
CA LEU A 15 11.45 -8.23 31.15
C LEU A 15 12.47 -7.11 30.95
N VAL A 16 13.69 -7.48 30.53
CA VAL A 16 14.65 -6.51 30.02
C VAL A 16 14.23 -6.17 28.59
N VAL A 17 13.58 -5.03 28.42
CA VAL A 17 13.42 -4.44 27.09
C VAL A 17 14.83 -3.96 26.70
N GLY A 18 15.35 -4.39 25.54
CA GLY A 18 16.64 -3.90 25.04
C GLY A 18 16.67 -2.38 24.95
N GLU A 19 17.84 -1.78 24.71
CA GLU A 19 17.91 -0.33 24.53
C GLU A 19 16.84 0.14 23.55
N TYR A 20 16.04 1.12 23.98
CA TYR A 20 15.10 1.79 23.10
C TYR A 20 15.95 2.59 22.10
N HIS A 21 16.31 1.95 21.01
CA HIS A 21 16.80 2.67 19.86
C HIS A 21 15.61 3.43 19.31
N ALA A 22 15.59 4.74 19.55
CA ALA A 22 14.72 5.64 18.82
C ALA A 22 14.96 5.34 17.34
N VAL A 23 13.96 4.74 16.70
CA VAL A 23 13.99 4.54 15.27
C VAL A 23 14.14 5.94 14.68
N PRO A 24 15.15 6.20 13.83
CA PRO A 24 15.29 7.52 13.24
C PRO A 24 14.00 7.88 12.50
N ASP A 25 13.58 9.13 12.62
CA ASP A 25 12.34 9.71 12.10
C ASP A 25 12.38 9.88 10.56
N VAL A 26 13.00 8.92 9.87
CA VAL A 26 13.07 8.89 8.41
C VAL A 26 11.76 8.29 7.91
N PRO A 27 11.06 8.92 6.96
CA PRO A 27 9.85 8.33 6.39
C PRO A 27 10.16 6.95 5.82
N ARG A 28 9.61 5.90 6.46
CA ARG A 28 9.83 4.51 6.04
C ARG A 28 9.04 4.25 4.77
N ARG A 29 9.76 4.00 3.66
CA ARG A 29 9.17 3.47 2.42
C ARG A 29 9.28 1.96 2.42
N VAL A 30 8.14 1.28 2.27
CA VAL A 30 8.06 -0.19 2.25
C VAL A 30 7.51 -0.64 0.90
N LEU A 31 8.22 -1.53 0.22
CA LEU A 31 7.74 -2.20 -0.98
C LEU A 31 7.24 -3.60 -0.61
N VAL A 32 5.95 -3.85 -0.86
CA VAL A 32 5.34 -5.18 -0.70
C VAL A 32 5.15 -5.79 -2.09
N THR A 33 5.81 -6.93 -2.34
CA THR A 33 5.79 -7.60 -3.65
C THR A 33 5.35 -9.06 -3.52
N GLY A 34 4.88 -9.63 -4.62
CA GLY A 34 4.40 -11.01 -4.71
C GLY A 34 3.57 -11.25 -5.96
N GLY A 35 3.34 -12.53 -6.28
CA GLY A 35 2.52 -12.92 -7.43
C GLY A 35 1.05 -12.53 -7.30
N ALA A 36 0.26 -12.82 -8.35
CA ALA A 36 -1.18 -12.66 -8.29
C ALA A 36 -1.77 -13.51 -7.15
N ARG A 37 -2.69 -12.92 -6.37
CA ARG A 37 -3.40 -13.58 -5.25
C ARG A 37 -2.48 -14.07 -4.11
N SER A 38 -1.27 -13.52 -3.97
CA SER A 38 -0.33 -13.88 -2.88
C SER A 38 -0.67 -13.29 -1.51
N GLY A 39 -1.69 -12.44 -1.39
CA GLY A 39 -2.04 -11.76 -0.14
C GLY A 39 -1.29 -10.45 0.14
N LYS A 40 -0.47 -9.95 -0.80
CA LYS A 40 0.33 -8.72 -0.61
C LYS A 40 -0.47 -7.46 -0.24
N SER A 41 -1.67 -7.27 -0.81
CA SER A 41 -2.51 -6.11 -0.48
C SER A 41 -3.02 -6.22 0.96
N LEU A 42 -3.39 -7.42 1.43
CA LEU A 42 -3.82 -7.65 2.81
C LEU A 42 -2.67 -7.39 3.80
N GLU A 43 -1.46 -7.86 3.50
CA GLU A 43 -0.27 -7.58 4.31
C GLU A 43 0.03 -6.07 4.38
N ALA A 44 -0.09 -5.35 3.25
CA ALA A 44 0.09 -3.91 3.22
C ALA A 44 -0.98 -3.17 4.05
N GLU A 45 -2.24 -3.61 3.98
CA GLU A 45 -3.34 -3.05 4.76
C GLU A 45 -3.12 -3.26 6.27
N GLN A 46 -2.76 -4.47 6.69
CA GLN A 46 -2.52 -4.82 8.10
C GLN A 46 -1.39 -4.00 8.74
N ARG A 47 -0.36 -3.63 7.97
CA ARG A 47 0.73 -2.77 8.47
C ARG A 47 0.28 -1.36 8.83
N LEU A 48 -0.82 -0.90 8.24
CA LEU A 48 -1.33 0.45 8.44
C LEU A 48 -2.64 0.47 9.25
N GLU A 49 -3.22 -0.69 9.57
CA GLU A 49 -4.52 -0.82 10.24
C GLU A 49 -4.60 -0.06 11.57
N THR A 50 -3.48 0.06 12.29
CA THR A 50 -3.41 0.75 13.59
C THR A 50 -3.16 2.25 13.48
N PHE A 51 -2.94 2.79 12.27
CA PHE A 51 -2.76 4.22 12.09
C PHE A 51 -4.12 4.94 12.14
N PRO A 52 -4.18 6.12 12.78
CA PRO A 52 -5.43 6.85 12.94
C PRO A 52 -6.01 7.34 11.60
N GLU A 53 -5.15 7.63 10.64
CA GLU A 53 -5.49 8.08 9.30
C GLU A 53 -4.54 7.44 8.29
N VAL A 54 -5.07 7.09 7.12
CA VAL A 54 -4.33 6.53 5.98
C VAL A 54 -4.98 7.03 4.70
N VAL A 55 -4.16 7.33 3.69
CA VAL A 55 -4.64 7.61 2.34
C VAL A 55 -4.33 6.40 1.47
N TYR A 56 -5.38 5.67 1.10
CA TYR A 56 -5.30 4.59 0.12
C TYR A 56 -5.33 5.19 -1.29
N VAL A 57 -4.25 5.04 -2.04
CA VAL A 57 -4.11 5.54 -3.41
C VAL A 57 -4.34 4.37 -4.37
N ALA A 58 -5.51 4.37 -5.01
CA ALA A 58 -5.90 3.37 -5.98
C ALA A 58 -5.48 3.81 -7.39
N THR A 59 -4.44 3.17 -7.93
CA THR A 59 -3.87 3.49 -9.25
C THR A 59 -4.45 2.63 -10.38
N GLY A 60 -5.29 1.65 -10.04
CA GLY A 60 -5.80 0.67 -11.00
C GLY A 60 -6.92 1.17 -11.93
N GLY A 61 -7.45 2.37 -11.68
CA GLY A 61 -8.55 2.95 -12.45
C GLY A 61 -9.81 2.07 -12.53
N ARG A 62 -10.76 2.49 -13.38
CA ARG A 62 -11.90 1.66 -13.79
C ARG A 62 -11.57 0.95 -15.08
N ARG A 63 -11.78 -0.37 -15.12
CA ARG A 63 -11.87 -1.12 -16.37
C ARG A 63 -13.35 -1.26 -16.70
N ASP A 64 -13.81 -0.51 -17.68
CA ASP A 64 -15.20 -0.56 -18.12
C ASP A 64 -15.52 -1.95 -18.69
N GLY A 65 -16.67 -2.51 -18.29
CA GLY A 65 -17.14 -3.79 -18.81
C GLY A 65 -16.56 -5.05 -18.15
N ASP A 66 -15.84 -4.96 -17.03
CA ASP A 66 -15.34 -6.11 -16.27
C ASP A 66 -16.04 -6.25 -14.89
N PRO A 67 -17.09 -7.09 -14.77
CA PRO A 67 -17.81 -7.30 -13.51
C PRO A 67 -16.97 -7.96 -12.42
N GLU A 68 -16.00 -8.81 -12.79
CA GLU A 68 -15.11 -9.45 -11.82
C GLU A 68 -14.18 -8.40 -11.20
N TRP A 69 -13.65 -7.50 -12.03
CA TRP A 69 -12.86 -6.36 -11.59
C TRP A 69 -13.65 -5.45 -10.64
N ALA A 70 -14.89 -5.11 -11.01
CA ALA A 70 -15.76 -4.28 -10.17
C ALA A 70 -16.05 -4.93 -8.81
N ALA A 71 -16.37 -6.23 -8.79
CA ALA A 71 -16.59 -6.96 -7.55
C ALA A 71 -15.33 -7.01 -6.66
N ARG A 72 -14.15 -7.18 -7.27
CA ARG A 72 -12.87 -7.18 -6.56
C ARG A 72 -12.55 -5.83 -5.95
N ILE A 73 -12.82 -4.73 -6.66
CA ILE A 73 -12.70 -3.37 -6.10
C ILE A 73 -13.65 -3.21 -4.91
N GLY A 74 -14.90 -3.67 -5.03
CA GLY A 74 -15.88 -3.65 -3.95
C GLY A 74 -15.35 -4.30 -2.67
N LEU A 75 -14.87 -5.55 -2.79
CA LEU A 75 -14.27 -6.28 -1.67
C LEU A 75 -13.04 -5.57 -1.07
N HIS A 76 -12.21 -4.90 -1.88
CA HIS A 76 -11.08 -4.13 -1.36
C HIS A 76 -11.53 -2.87 -0.62
N ARG A 77 -12.60 -2.20 -1.08
CA ARG A 77 -13.15 -1.03 -0.38
C ARG A 77 -13.79 -1.42 0.94
N GLU A 78 -14.56 -2.50 0.97
CA GLU A 78 -15.27 -2.98 2.18
C GLU A 78 -14.32 -3.39 3.32
N ARG A 79 -13.12 -3.88 2.99
CA ARG A 79 -12.11 -4.28 3.98
C ARG A 79 -11.40 -3.11 4.67
N ARG A 80 -11.42 -1.91 4.07
CA ARG A 80 -10.67 -0.77 4.59
C ARG A 80 -11.34 -0.23 5.85
N PRO A 81 -10.58 0.17 6.87
CA PRO A 81 -11.12 0.93 7.99
C PRO A 81 -11.85 2.18 7.49
N GLY A 82 -13.01 2.49 8.05
CA GLY A 82 -13.82 3.65 7.62
C GLY A 82 -13.13 5.02 7.82
N ALA A 83 -12.09 5.08 8.65
CA ALA A 83 -11.27 6.28 8.84
C ALA A 83 -10.30 6.54 7.67
N TRP A 84 -10.12 5.58 6.76
CA TRP A 84 -9.21 5.74 5.63
C TRP A 84 -9.87 6.53 4.51
N ARG A 85 -9.12 7.48 3.93
CA ARG A 85 -9.51 8.16 2.70
C ARG A 85 -9.01 7.36 1.50
N THR A 86 -9.81 7.30 0.44
CA THR A 86 -9.37 6.71 -0.84
C THR A 86 -9.21 7.81 -1.89
N GLU A 87 -8.07 7.82 -2.57
CA GLU A 87 -7.77 8.67 -3.73
C GLU A 87 -7.59 7.78 -4.97
N GLU A 88 -8.37 8.02 -6.03
CA GLU A 88 -8.24 7.31 -7.30
C GLU A 88 -7.42 8.18 -8.27
N THR A 89 -6.10 7.96 -8.32
CA THR A 89 -5.19 8.79 -9.13
C THR A 89 -3.88 8.06 -9.45
N CYS A 90 -3.26 8.44 -10.57
CA CYS A 90 -1.88 8.07 -10.93
C CYS A 90 -0.88 9.21 -10.67
N GLU A 91 -1.34 10.40 -10.26
CA GLU A 91 -0.51 11.56 -9.96
C GLU A 91 0.12 11.44 -8.57
N LEU A 92 1.10 10.53 -8.43
CA LEU A 92 1.70 10.19 -7.14
C LEU A 92 2.68 11.25 -6.61
N THR A 93 3.27 12.07 -7.48
CA THR A 93 4.34 13.01 -7.11
C THR A 93 3.88 14.04 -6.09
N GLU A 94 2.69 14.61 -6.28
CA GLU A 94 2.12 15.61 -5.35
C GLU A 94 1.81 14.98 -3.99
N LEU A 95 1.23 13.77 -3.99
CA LEU A 95 0.92 13.04 -2.76
C LEU A 95 2.19 12.68 -1.98
N LEU A 96 3.25 12.23 -2.67
CA LEU A 96 4.52 11.86 -2.05
C LEU A 96 5.33 13.06 -1.54
N GLY A 97 5.08 14.26 -2.08
CA GLY A 97 5.75 15.50 -1.68
C GLY A 97 5.02 16.26 -0.56
N ALA A 98 3.78 15.90 -0.27
CA ALA A 98 2.99 16.52 0.80
C ALA A 98 3.26 15.88 2.16
N ASP A 99 3.29 16.69 3.20
CA ASP A 99 3.18 16.20 4.57
C ASP A 99 1.77 15.64 4.82
N GLY A 100 1.65 14.56 5.57
CA GLY A 100 0.35 13.97 5.82
C GLY A 100 0.39 12.56 6.43
N PRO A 101 -0.77 11.89 6.49
CA PRO A 101 -0.86 10.51 6.94
C PRO A 101 -0.09 9.56 6.00
N PRO A 102 0.19 8.33 6.45
CA PRO A 102 0.78 7.30 5.59
C PRO A 102 -0.03 7.07 4.31
N LEU A 103 0.69 6.83 3.22
CA LEU A 103 0.13 6.47 1.93
C LEU A 103 0.22 4.95 1.72
N LEU A 104 -0.87 4.32 1.28
CA LEU A 104 -0.88 2.96 0.75
C LEU A 104 -1.18 3.02 -0.75
N ILE A 105 -0.20 2.73 -1.60
CA ILE A 105 -0.35 2.77 -3.06
C ILE A 105 -0.64 1.36 -3.59
N ASP A 106 -1.84 1.14 -4.15
CA ASP A 106 -2.26 -0.15 -4.73
C ASP A 106 -2.72 0.06 -6.21
N CYS A 107 -1.97 -0.36 -7.22
CA CYS A 107 -0.61 -0.92 -7.17
C CYS A 107 0.36 -0.21 -8.11
N LEU A 108 1.66 -0.32 -7.80
CA LEU A 108 2.71 0.26 -8.62
C LEU A 108 2.75 -0.29 -10.05
N SER A 109 2.28 -1.53 -10.29
CA SER A 109 2.25 -2.09 -11.64
C SER A 109 1.26 -1.36 -12.56
N LEU A 110 0.06 -1.06 -12.08
CA LEU A 110 -0.95 -0.35 -12.87
C LEU A 110 -0.59 1.14 -13.03
N TRP A 111 0.02 1.73 -11.99
CA TRP A 111 0.62 3.06 -12.12
C TRP A 111 1.70 3.11 -13.20
N LEU A 112 2.60 2.11 -13.22
CA LEU A 112 3.65 2.05 -14.22
C LEU A 112 3.09 1.88 -15.62
N THR A 113 2.04 1.06 -15.79
CA THR A 113 1.33 0.95 -17.07
C THR A 113 0.80 2.31 -17.54
N ASP A 114 0.09 3.06 -16.69
CA ASP A 114 -0.40 4.41 -17.02
C ASP A 114 0.76 5.36 -17.39
N ALA A 115 1.86 5.35 -16.63
CA ALA A 115 3.02 6.19 -16.91
C ALA A 115 3.67 5.85 -18.26
N MET A 116 3.79 4.56 -18.59
CA MET A 116 4.32 4.08 -19.86
C MET A 116 3.40 4.44 -21.03
N ASP A 117 2.09 4.31 -20.87
CA ASP A 117 1.09 4.69 -21.88
C ASP A 117 1.20 6.19 -22.21
N ARG A 118 1.31 7.06 -21.20
CA ARG A 118 1.41 8.53 -21.39
C ARG A 118 2.62 8.97 -22.21
N VAL A 119 3.73 8.25 -22.10
CA VAL A 119 4.95 8.57 -22.85
C VAL A 119 5.09 7.76 -24.13
N GLY A 120 4.05 7.00 -24.52
CA GLY A 120 4.07 6.15 -25.71
C GLY A 120 5.20 5.11 -25.66
N ALA A 121 5.53 4.59 -24.47
CA ALA A 121 6.69 3.71 -24.28
C ALA A 121 6.60 2.41 -25.09
N TRP A 122 5.40 2.01 -25.49
CA TRP A 122 5.11 0.78 -26.24
C TRP A 122 5.21 0.95 -27.76
N GLU A 123 5.43 2.18 -28.24
CA GLU A 123 5.60 2.45 -29.67
C GLU A 123 7.05 2.14 -30.07
N ASP A 124 7.27 0.97 -30.69
CA ASP A 124 8.60 0.51 -31.13
C ASP A 124 9.34 1.56 -32.00
N GLU A 125 8.59 2.32 -32.81
CA GLU A 125 9.11 3.40 -33.66
C GLU A 125 9.84 4.52 -32.89
N ARG A 126 9.56 4.72 -31.60
CA ARG A 126 10.22 5.75 -30.77
C ARG A 126 11.63 5.37 -30.30
N TRP A 127 12.00 4.09 -30.40
CA TRP A 127 13.24 3.57 -29.80
C TRP A 127 14.25 3.05 -30.84
N HIS A 128 14.01 3.34 -32.13
CA HIS A 128 14.82 2.84 -33.25
C HIS A 128 15.97 3.77 -33.70
N ASP A 129 16.34 4.78 -32.90
CA ASP A 129 17.56 5.60 -33.12
C ASP A 129 18.79 5.05 -32.38
#